data_AF-A0A2N2XQS6-F1
#
_entry.id   AF-A0A2N2XQS6-F1
#
_cell.length_a   1.000
_cell.length_b   1.000
_cell.length_c   1.000
_cell.angle_alpha   90.00
_cell.angle_beta   90.00
_cell.angle_gamma   90.00
#
_symmetry.space_group_name_H-M   'P 1'
#
loop_
_entity.id
_entity.type
_entity.pdbx_description
1 polymer ?
#
loop_
_entity_poly.entity_id
_entity_poly.type
_entity_poly.pdbx_seq_one_letter_code
_entity_poly.pdbx_strand_id
1 'polypeptide(L)'
;MPSLSFILRYFRYLHKSVTAHGLHSPYMYQLMTEVIEKSTSRQDVMLPEQLRKKLLASKEKIQVTDLGGGSHFTRSDWRQLRLLARYSGRRPGPGKLLFRLVKHFNPDVVLELGTSLGIGSLYLKAALPSARIVTIEGCPNIARLAKRNISESGASDVEVIEGAFDIVLTSDFIKR
;
A
#
# COMPACT_ATOMS: atom_id res chain seq x y z
N MET A 1 7.45 -21.84 -17.64
CA MET A 1 6.57 -21.53 -18.79
C MET A 1 5.13 -21.47 -18.28
N PRO A 2 4.32 -20.46 -18.63
CA PRO A 2 2.92 -20.44 -18.24
C PRO A 2 2.23 -21.68 -18.80
N SER A 3 1.40 -22.34 -17.99
CA SER A 3 0.70 -23.54 -18.44
C SER A 3 -0.24 -23.21 -19.60
N LEU A 4 -0.46 -24.15 -20.51
CA LEU A 4 -1.37 -23.97 -21.66
C LEU A 4 -2.78 -23.52 -21.22
N SER A 5 -3.21 -23.96 -20.04
CA SER A 5 -4.45 -23.53 -19.40
C SER A 5 -4.49 -22.03 -19.09
N PHE A 6 -3.35 -21.42 -18.74
CA PHE A 6 -3.23 -19.99 -18.44
C PHE A 6 -3.34 -19.16 -19.72
N ILE A 7 -2.72 -19.64 -20.79
CA ILE A 7 -2.80 -19.02 -22.13
C ILE A 7 -4.25 -19.05 -22.63
N LEU A 8 -4.92 -20.21 -22.55
CA LEU A 8 -6.33 -20.34 -22.93
C LEU A 8 -7.27 -19.47 -22.09
N ARG A 9 -7.03 -19.37 -20.77
CA ARG A 9 -7.78 -18.45 -19.90
C ARG A 9 -7.56 -16.99 -20.28
N TYR A 10 -6.35 -16.61 -20.66
CA TYR A 10 -6.03 -15.25 -21.11
C TYR A 10 -6.74 -14.90 -22.42
N PHE A 11 -6.73 -15.80 -23.41
CA PHE A 11 -7.50 -15.59 -24.65
C PHE A 11 -9.00 -15.50 -24.40
N ARG A 12 -9.53 -16.34 -23.50
CA ARG A 12 -10.94 -16.25 -23.09
C ARG A 12 -11.25 -14.92 -22.41
N TYR A 13 -10.34 -14.41 -21.58
CA TYR A 13 -10.46 -13.09 -20.99
C TYR A 13 -10.46 -11.99 -22.06
N LEU A 14 -9.51 -11.99 -23.00
CA LEU A 14 -9.45 -10.98 -24.07
C LEU A 14 -10.74 -10.93 -24.90
N HIS A 15 -11.36 -12.08 -25.14
CA HIS A 15 -12.61 -12.14 -25.90
C HIS A 15 -13.84 -11.69 -25.07
N LYS A 16 -13.79 -11.83 -23.75
CA LYS A 16 -14.90 -11.45 -22.84
C LYS A 16 -14.74 -10.07 -22.21
N SER A 17 -13.54 -9.47 -22.27
CA SER A 17 -13.28 -8.19 -21.60
C SER A 17 -14.04 -7.07 -22.29
N VAL A 18 -14.73 -6.26 -21.49
CA VAL A 18 -15.44 -5.08 -21.95
C VAL A 18 -14.49 -3.88 -21.82
N THR A 19 -14.36 -3.10 -22.89
CA THR A 19 -13.56 -1.87 -22.88
C THR A 19 -14.39 -0.71 -22.32
N ALA A 20 -13.77 0.44 -22.04
CA ALA A 20 -14.49 1.62 -21.56
C ALA A 20 -15.75 1.92 -22.40
N HIS A 21 -15.65 1.83 -23.74
CA HIS A 21 -16.75 2.10 -24.67
C HIS A 21 -17.94 1.11 -24.58
N GLY A 22 -17.73 -0.08 -24.01
CA GLY A 22 -18.80 -1.07 -23.79
C GLY A 22 -19.43 -1.01 -22.39
N LEU A 23 -18.98 -0.08 -21.52
CA LEU A 23 -19.54 0.08 -20.18
C LEU A 23 -20.74 1.01 -20.21
N HIS A 24 -21.90 0.48 -19.84
CA HIS A 24 -23.14 1.26 -19.73
C HIS A 24 -23.29 1.99 -18.40
N SER A 25 -22.49 1.65 -17.37
CA SER A 25 -22.47 2.35 -16.10
C SER A 25 -21.57 3.58 -16.21
N PRO A 26 -22.11 4.82 -16.08
CA PRO A 26 -21.29 6.05 -16.12
C PRO A 26 -20.20 6.05 -15.05
N TYR A 27 -20.49 5.49 -13.87
CA TYR A 27 -19.53 5.36 -12.78
C TYR A 27 -18.36 4.44 -13.15
N MET A 28 -18.62 3.26 -13.73
CA MET A 28 -17.55 2.36 -14.18
C MET A 28 -16.76 2.93 -15.34
N TYR A 29 -17.42 3.62 -16.28
CA TYR A 29 -16.76 4.32 -17.36
C TYR A 29 -15.74 5.33 -16.81
N GLN A 30 -16.18 6.19 -15.89
CA GLN A 30 -15.32 7.20 -15.27
C GLN A 30 -14.18 6.58 -14.46
N LEU A 31 -14.44 5.52 -13.68
CA LEU A 31 -13.38 4.82 -12.95
C LEU A 31 -12.33 4.24 -13.92
N MET A 32 -12.76 3.67 -15.04
CA MET A 32 -11.85 3.11 -16.03
C MET A 32 -10.99 4.19 -16.69
N THR A 33 -11.61 5.25 -17.22
CA THR A 33 -10.91 6.28 -18.00
C THR A 33 -10.09 7.23 -17.12
N GLU A 34 -10.61 7.63 -15.95
CA GLU A 34 -9.97 8.62 -15.09
C GLU A 34 -9.03 8.01 -14.05
N VAL A 35 -9.14 6.72 -13.75
CA VAL A 35 -8.34 6.08 -12.69
C VAL A 35 -7.52 4.91 -13.22
N ILE A 36 -8.13 3.94 -13.90
CA ILE A 36 -7.39 2.74 -14.31
C ILE A 36 -6.42 3.06 -15.45
N GLU A 37 -6.91 3.69 -16.51
CA GLU A 37 -6.16 4.00 -17.74
C GLU A 37 -5.26 5.23 -17.60
N LYS A 38 -5.64 6.18 -16.73
CA LYS A 38 -4.88 7.41 -16.51
C LYS A 38 -3.48 7.15 -15.96
N SER A 39 -2.51 7.92 -16.44
CA SER A 39 -1.14 7.87 -15.93
C SER A 39 -0.94 8.76 -14.71
N THR A 40 0.00 8.39 -13.84
CA THR A 40 0.39 9.20 -12.67
C THR A 40 1.69 9.94 -12.96
N SER A 41 1.70 11.26 -12.72
CA SER A 41 2.91 12.08 -12.86
C SER A 41 4.00 11.60 -11.91
N ARG A 42 5.27 11.75 -12.31
CA ARG A 42 6.41 11.41 -11.44
C ARG A 42 6.47 12.33 -10.21
N GLN A 43 6.06 13.58 -10.36
CA GLN A 43 6.10 14.56 -9.28
C GLN A 43 5.11 14.20 -8.17
N ASP A 44 3.91 13.78 -8.55
CA ASP A 44 2.83 13.40 -7.63
C ASP A 44 3.20 12.25 -6.69
N VAL A 45 4.13 11.39 -7.11
CA VAL A 45 4.56 10.22 -6.33
C VAL A 45 6.06 10.24 -6.04
N MET A 46 6.67 11.42 -6.05
CA MET A 46 8.11 11.56 -5.88
C MET A 46 8.57 11.03 -4.51
N LEU A 47 7.89 11.43 -3.43
CA LEU A 47 8.23 11.04 -2.05
C LEU A 47 8.19 9.53 -1.82
N PRO A 48 7.08 8.79 -2.10
CA PRO A 48 7.05 7.34 -1.92
C PRO A 48 8.11 6.61 -2.79
N GLU A 49 8.37 7.10 -4.00
CA GLU A 49 9.36 6.48 -4.90
C GLU A 49 10.81 6.74 -4.45
N GLN A 50 11.11 7.92 -3.89
CA GLN A 50 12.41 8.22 -3.29
C GLN A 50 12.66 7.33 -2.08
N LEU A 51 11.69 7.20 -1.17
CA LEU A 51 11.78 6.28 -0.03
C LEU A 51 12.00 4.84 -0.50
N ARG A 52 11.23 4.38 -1.49
CA ARG A 52 11.38 3.03 -2.05
C ARG A 52 12.79 2.79 -2.59
N LYS A 53 13.36 3.75 -3.33
CA LYS A 53 14.74 3.66 -3.84
C LYS A 53 15.75 3.58 -2.71
N LYS A 54 15.63 4.45 -1.68
CA LYS A 54 16.48 4.43 -0.47
C LYS A 54 16.45 3.06 0.20
N LEU A 55 15.26 2.50 0.41
CA LEU A 55 15.09 1.21 1.09
C LEU A 55 15.61 0.02 0.26
N LEU A 56 15.43 0.04 -1.06
CA LEU A 56 15.97 -1.01 -1.95
C LEU A 56 17.49 -1.02 -2.01
N ALA A 57 18.14 0.13 -1.78
CA ALA A 57 19.59 0.24 -1.69
C ALA A 57 20.15 -0.14 -0.31
N SER A 58 19.30 -0.22 0.72
CA SER A 58 19.76 -0.48 2.09
C SER A 58 20.24 -1.93 2.29
N LYS A 59 21.37 -2.07 2.99
CA LYS A 59 21.94 -3.35 3.44
C LYS A 59 21.60 -3.67 4.90
N GLU A 60 20.92 -2.76 5.60
CA GLU A 60 20.54 -2.95 6.99
C GLU A 60 19.63 -4.17 7.15
N LYS A 61 19.73 -4.79 8.32
CA LYS A 61 18.82 -5.84 8.76
C LYS A 61 18.06 -5.32 9.97
N ILE A 62 16.81 -5.73 10.08
CA ILE A 62 15.99 -5.50 11.27
C ILE A 62 15.44 -6.83 11.75
N GLN A 63 15.22 -6.91 13.05
CA GLN A 63 14.51 -8.02 13.65
C GLN A 63 13.01 -7.83 13.40
N VAL A 64 12.39 -8.81 12.74
CA VAL A 64 10.97 -8.81 12.40
C VAL A 64 10.25 -9.86 13.22
N THR A 65 9.15 -9.47 13.85
CA THR A 65 8.22 -10.38 14.52
C THR A 65 7.04 -10.64 13.59
N ASP A 66 6.78 -11.90 13.26
CA ASP A 66 5.70 -12.27 12.35
C ASP A 66 4.40 -12.48 13.14
N LEU A 67 3.38 -11.67 12.84
CA LEU A 67 2.07 -11.71 13.51
C LEU A 67 0.98 -12.36 12.62
N GLY A 68 1.36 -13.08 11.57
CA GLY A 68 0.44 -13.73 10.64
C GLY A 68 -0.52 -14.74 11.30
N GLY A 69 -1.63 -15.03 10.61
CA GLY A 69 -2.83 -15.72 11.13
C GLY A 69 -2.66 -17.20 11.50
N GLY A 70 -1.83 -17.50 12.49
CA GLY A 70 -1.76 -18.85 13.07
C GLY A 70 -0.62 -19.13 14.05
N SER A 71 0.32 -18.22 14.32
CA SER A 71 1.42 -18.53 15.26
C SER A 71 1.33 -17.71 16.54
N HIS A 72 1.10 -18.40 17.65
CA HIS A 72 1.46 -17.93 18.99
C HIS A 72 2.88 -17.32 18.93
N PHE A 73 2.96 -16.01 19.17
CA PHE A 73 4.14 -15.14 19.11
C PHE A 73 5.43 -15.83 19.61
N THR A 74 6.28 -16.36 18.72
CA THR A 74 7.55 -16.99 19.16
C THR A 74 8.75 -16.96 18.20
N ARG A 75 8.66 -16.47 16.96
CA ARG A 75 9.85 -16.37 16.07
C ARG A 75 10.12 -14.96 15.58
N SER A 76 11.20 -14.37 16.10
CA SER A 76 11.79 -13.14 15.58
C SER A 76 12.98 -13.48 14.69
N ASP A 77 12.91 -13.08 13.41
CA ASP A 77 13.97 -13.32 12.43
C ASP A 77 14.57 -12.01 11.93
N TRP A 78 15.88 -12.04 11.64
CA TRP A 78 16.57 -10.92 11.02
C TRP A 78 16.30 -10.89 9.51
N ARG A 79 15.63 -9.83 9.03
CA ARG A 79 15.33 -9.63 7.61
C ARG A 79 16.03 -8.38 7.07
N GLN A 80 16.54 -8.46 5.84
CA GLN A 80 17.15 -7.31 5.16
C GLN A 80 16.10 -6.29 4.72
N LEU A 81 16.33 -5.00 4.95
CA LEU A 81 15.40 -3.93 4.56
C LEU A 81 15.09 -3.93 3.07
N ARG A 82 16.09 -4.13 2.21
CA ARG A 82 15.87 -4.23 0.76
C ARG A 82 14.92 -5.35 0.36
N LEU A 83 14.92 -6.47 1.09
CA LEU A 83 14.04 -7.60 0.81
C LEU A 83 12.61 -7.28 1.26
N LEU A 84 12.46 -6.68 2.44
CA LEU A 84 11.17 -6.18 2.92
C LEU A 84 10.59 -5.15 1.94
N ALA A 85 11.39 -4.18 1.48
CA ALA A 85 10.95 -3.20 0.49
C ALA A 85 10.59 -3.82 -0.88
N ARG A 86 11.28 -4.89 -1.29
CA ARG A 86 11.04 -5.57 -2.57
C ARG A 86 9.77 -6.42 -2.56
N TYR A 87 9.50 -7.09 -1.45
CA TYR A 87 8.42 -8.09 -1.36
C TYR A 87 7.18 -7.60 -0.62
N SER A 88 7.38 -6.86 0.48
CA SER A 88 6.32 -6.33 1.33
C SER A 88 6.09 -4.83 1.12
N GLY A 89 7.01 -4.15 0.42
CA GLY A 89 6.86 -2.76 0.01
C GLY A 89 5.98 -2.62 -1.22
N ARG A 90 5.26 -1.49 -1.31
CA ARG A 90 4.41 -1.19 -2.47
C ARG A 90 5.30 -0.98 -3.71
N ARG A 91 5.03 -1.74 -4.78
CA ARG A 91 5.67 -1.57 -6.08
C ARG A 91 5.14 -0.32 -6.81
N PRO A 92 5.91 0.29 -7.73
CA PRO A 92 5.51 1.51 -8.44
C PRO A 92 4.14 1.45 -9.12
N GLY A 93 3.86 0.38 -9.88
CA GLY A 93 2.59 0.24 -10.62
C GLY A 93 1.38 0.25 -9.68
N PRO A 94 1.28 -0.70 -8.74
CA PRO A 94 0.21 -0.72 -7.74
C PRO A 94 0.16 0.52 -6.85
N GLY A 95 1.29 1.12 -6.50
CA GLY A 95 1.33 2.36 -5.70
C GLY A 95 0.76 3.56 -6.44
N LYS A 96 1.09 3.73 -7.73
CA LYS A 96 0.50 4.75 -8.59
C LYS A 96 -0.99 4.53 -8.81
N LEU A 97 -1.43 3.29 -8.94
CA LEU A 97 -2.86 2.96 -9.02
C LEU A 97 -3.57 3.32 -7.71
N LEU A 98 -2.98 2.96 -6.55
CA LEU A 98 -3.51 3.33 -5.23
C LEU A 98 -3.65 4.85 -5.10
N PHE A 99 -2.62 5.61 -5.48
CA PHE A 99 -2.67 7.07 -5.51
C PHE A 99 -3.87 7.59 -6.32
N ARG A 100 -4.09 7.07 -7.54
CA ARG A 100 -5.19 7.53 -8.40
C ARG A 100 -6.55 7.13 -7.82
N LEU A 101 -6.67 5.92 -7.27
CA LEU A 101 -7.91 5.46 -6.64
C LEU A 101 -8.31 6.36 -5.49
N VAL A 102 -7.41 6.58 -4.53
CA VAL A 102 -7.78 7.37 -3.34
C VAL A 102 -7.92 8.85 -3.67
N LYS A 103 -7.16 9.39 -4.63
CA LYS A 103 -7.38 10.75 -5.15
C LYS A 103 -8.74 10.92 -5.82
N HIS A 104 -9.23 9.88 -6.50
CA HIS A 104 -10.54 9.90 -7.15
C HIS A 104 -11.68 9.85 -6.15
N PHE A 105 -11.59 8.97 -5.14
CA PHE A 105 -12.62 8.87 -4.10
C PHE A 105 -12.55 9.97 -3.04
N ASN A 106 -11.38 10.59 -2.88
CA ASN A 106 -11.11 11.70 -1.97
C ASN A 106 -11.70 11.53 -0.55
N PRO A 107 -11.42 10.43 0.17
CA PRO A 107 -11.92 10.23 1.52
C PRO A 107 -11.24 11.18 2.51
N ASP A 108 -11.99 11.65 3.52
CA ASP A 108 -11.45 12.47 4.60
C ASP A 108 -10.62 11.65 5.61
N VAL A 109 -10.93 10.35 5.72
CA VAL A 109 -10.27 9.41 6.64
C VAL A 109 -9.89 8.12 5.91
N VAL A 110 -8.65 7.68 6.10
CA VAL A 110 -8.13 6.43 5.52
C VAL A 110 -7.59 5.55 6.63
N LEU A 111 -8.06 4.30 6.67
CA LEU A 111 -7.48 3.22 7.46
C LEU A 111 -6.64 2.31 6.57
N GLU A 112 -5.34 2.21 6.85
CA GLU A 112 -4.41 1.28 6.21
C GLU A 112 -4.08 0.13 7.17
N LEU A 113 -4.31 -1.11 6.73
CA LEU A 113 -3.95 -2.31 7.49
C LEU A 113 -2.63 -2.87 6.95
N GLY A 114 -1.57 -2.78 7.74
CA GLY A 114 -0.21 -3.16 7.37
C GLY A 114 0.58 -1.98 6.80
N THR A 115 1.23 -1.22 7.67
CA THR A 115 2.08 -0.08 7.27
C THR A 115 3.33 -0.52 6.51
N SER A 116 3.90 -1.70 6.82
CA SER A 116 5.18 -2.15 6.28
C SER A 116 6.24 -1.06 6.47
N LEU A 117 7.06 -0.74 5.48
CA LEU A 117 8.10 0.28 5.59
C LEU A 117 7.61 1.73 5.37
N GLY A 118 6.29 1.97 5.24
CA GLY A 118 5.68 3.29 5.07
C GLY A 118 5.56 3.81 3.63
N ILE A 119 5.96 3.01 2.62
CA ILE A 119 5.86 3.41 1.21
C ILE A 119 4.39 3.57 0.77
N GLY A 120 3.51 2.65 1.19
CA GLY A 120 2.07 2.69 0.88
C GLY A 120 1.40 3.94 1.46
N SER A 121 1.65 4.20 2.74
CA SER A 121 1.18 5.37 3.47
C SER A 121 1.59 6.69 2.79
N LEU A 122 2.80 6.77 2.22
CA LEU A 122 3.23 7.94 1.45
C LEU A 122 2.51 8.10 0.10
N TYR A 123 2.10 7.01 -0.57
CA TYR A 123 1.21 7.14 -1.74
C TYR A 123 -0.17 7.68 -1.33
N LEU A 124 -0.71 7.19 -0.21
CA LEU A 124 -1.98 7.68 0.33
C LEU A 124 -1.87 9.18 0.67
N LYS A 125 -0.83 9.58 1.39
CA LYS A 125 -0.64 10.98 1.80
C LYS A 125 -0.38 11.91 0.62
N ALA A 126 0.38 11.47 -0.38
CA ALA A 126 0.61 12.26 -1.57
C ALA A 126 -0.68 12.50 -2.38
N ALA A 127 -1.59 11.52 -2.38
CA ALA A 127 -2.90 11.65 -3.03
C ALA A 127 -3.89 12.50 -2.22
N LEU A 128 -3.78 12.44 -0.88
CA LEU A 128 -4.70 13.07 0.07
C LEU A 128 -3.95 13.91 1.11
N PRO A 129 -3.42 15.09 0.75
CA PRO A 129 -2.60 15.89 1.66
C PRO A 129 -3.34 16.33 2.93
N SER A 130 -4.66 16.46 2.89
CA SER A 130 -5.47 16.91 4.03
C SER A 130 -6.19 15.79 4.78
N ALA A 131 -6.20 14.56 4.26
CA ALA A 131 -6.92 13.46 4.90
C ALA A 131 -6.20 12.99 6.16
N ARG A 132 -6.98 12.53 7.14
CA ARG A 132 -6.47 11.80 8.29
C ARG A 132 -6.16 10.37 7.87
N ILE A 133 -4.90 9.96 7.99
CA ILE A 133 -4.46 8.62 7.62
C ILE A 133 -4.00 7.91 8.89
N VAL A 134 -4.67 6.80 9.20
CA VAL A 134 -4.32 5.90 10.30
C VAL A 134 -3.83 4.60 9.69
N THR A 135 -2.66 4.14 10.10
CA THR A 135 -2.05 2.91 9.61
C THR A 135 -1.63 2.02 10.77
N ILE A 136 -1.87 0.72 10.66
CA ILE A 136 -1.61 -0.25 11.73
C ILE A 136 -0.52 -1.21 11.30
N GLU A 137 0.49 -1.40 12.16
CA GLU A 137 1.58 -2.35 11.94
C GLU A 137 1.81 -3.22 13.16
N GLY A 138 1.83 -4.53 12.93
CA GLY A 138 1.98 -5.53 13.98
C GLY A 138 3.40 -5.61 14.55
N CYS A 139 4.41 -5.47 13.70
CA CYS A 139 5.80 -5.64 14.13
C CYS A 139 6.38 -4.33 14.70
N PRO A 140 6.76 -4.26 15.99
CA PRO A 140 7.23 -3.02 16.63
C PRO A 140 8.39 -2.33 15.91
N ASN A 141 9.38 -3.12 15.47
CA ASN A 141 10.55 -2.59 14.77
C ASN A 141 10.20 -2.05 13.37
N ILE A 142 9.19 -2.63 12.71
CA ILE A 142 8.70 -2.14 11.41
C ILE A 142 7.87 -0.88 11.64
N ALA A 143 6.96 -0.86 12.62
CA ALA A 143 6.16 0.31 12.97
C ALA A 143 7.04 1.54 13.28
N ARG A 144 8.09 1.36 14.09
CA ARG A 144 9.07 2.42 14.40
C ARG A 144 9.78 2.93 13.15
N LEU A 145 10.23 2.02 12.28
CA LEU A 145 10.92 2.38 11.05
C LEU A 145 9.97 3.08 10.06
N ALA A 146 8.73 2.61 9.94
CA ALA A 146 7.71 3.23 9.11
C ALA A 146 7.42 4.65 9.57
N LYS A 147 7.16 4.86 10.86
CA LYS A 147 6.95 6.18 11.46
C LYS A 147 8.09 7.13 11.16
N ARG A 148 9.34 6.66 11.32
CA ARG A 148 10.54 7.43 10.98
C ARG A 148 10.58 7.78 9.49
N ASN A 149 10.43 6.79 8.60
CA ASN A 149 10.49 7.00 7.15
C ASN A 149 9.43 7.98 6.65
N ILE A 150 8.21 7.86 7.16
CA ILE A 150 7.07 8.70 6.82
C ILE A 150 7.33 10.14 7.30
N SER A 151 7.78 10.32 8.54
CA SER A 151 8.12 11.63 9.10
C SER A 151 9.29 12.30 8.38
N GLU A 152 10.37 11.55 8.09
CA GLU A 152 11.52 12.05 7.31
C GLU A 152 11.12 12.46 5.89
N SER A 153 10.01 11.93 5.37
CA SER A 153 9.47 12.27 4.05
C SER A 153 8.44 13.41 4.08
N GLY A 154 8.27 14.07 5.23
CA GLY A 154 7.38 15.24 5.38
C GLY A 154 5.91 14.92 5.64
N ALA A 155 5.57 13.68 5.97
CA ALA A 155 4.19 13.22 6.23
C ALA A 155 3.96 12.88 7.71
N SER A 156 4.46 13.71 8.62
CA SER A 156 4.48 13.45 10.08
C SER A 156 3.11 13.32 10.73
N ASP A 157 2.05 13.72 10.04
CA ASP A 157 0.66 13.67 10.49
C ASP A 157 -0.06 12.36 10.13
N VAL A 158 0.62 11.41 9.48
CA VAL A 158 0.13 10.03 9.36
C VAL A 158 0.30 9.31 10.71
N GLU A 159 -0.80 8.80 11.25
CA GLU A 159 -0.84 8.10 12.53
C GLU A 159 -0.44 6.63 12.34
N VAL A 160 0.73 6.24 12.87
CA VAL A 160 1.19 4.84 12.86
C VAL A 160 0.91 4.20 14.23
N ILE A 161 -0.03 3.26 14.26
CA ILE A 161 -0.40 2.49 15.45
C ILE A 161 0.34 1.15 15.41
N GLU A 162 1.08 0.87 16.49
CA GLU A 162 1.73 -0.42 16.71
C GLU A 162 0.75 -1.39 17.38
N GLY A 163 0.56 -2.57 16.81
CA GLY A 163 -0.23 -3.64 17.43
C GLY A 163 -0.83 -4.63 16.44
N ALA A 164 -1.21 -5.81 16.95
CA ALA A 164 -1.98 -6.77 16.18
C ALA A 164 -3.38 -6.21 15.88
N PHE A 165 -3.94 -6.56 14.71
CA PHE A 165 -5.24 -6.05 14.30
C PHE A 165 -6.35 -6.38 15.31
N ASP A 166 -6.37 -7.58 15.87
CA ASP A 166 -7.40 -8.00 16.86
C ASP A 166 -7.33 -7.20 18.17
N ILE A 167 -6.18 -6.60 18.47
CA ILE A 167 -5.98 -5.76 19.66
C ILE A 167 -6.33 -4.30 19.35
N VAL A 168 -5.97 -3.81 18.17
CA VAL A 168 -6.18 -2.41 17.79
C VAL A 168 -7.61 -2.15 17.33
N LEU A 169 -8.17 -3.04 16.50
CA LEU A 169 -9.50 -2.91 15.91
C LEU A 169 -10.60 -3.45 16.84
N THR A 170 -10.66 -2.89 18.04
CA THR A 170 -11.76 -3.15 18.99
C THR A 170 -13.00 -2.33 18.62
N SER A 171 -14.15 -2.64 19.23
CA SER A 171 -15.42 -1.94 18.96
C SER A 171 -15.37 -0.42 19.17
N ASP A 172 -14.46 0.07 20.02
CA ASP A 172 -14.28 1.50 20.27
C ASP A 172 -13.35 2.19 19.28
N PHE A 173 -12.65 1.45 18.42
CA PHE A 173 -11.78 2.03 17.38
C PHE A 173 -12.57 2.90 16.40
N ILE A 174 -13.82 2.52 16.08
CA ILE A 174 -14.70 3.26 15.17
C ILE A 174 -15.12 4.63 15.73
N LYS A 175 -15.02 4.83 17.06
CA LYS A 175 -15.40 6.10 17.72
C LYS A 175 -14.28 7.14 17.74
N ARG A 176 -13.07 6.78 17.29
CA ARG A 176 -11.89 7.67 17.21
C ARG A 176 -11.83 8.43 15.90
#